data_AF-A0A061NDL7-F1
#
_entry.id   AF-A0A061NDL7-F1
#
_cell.length_a   1.000
_cell.length_b   1.000
_cell.length_c   1.000
_cell.angle_alpha   90.00
_cell.angle_beta   90.00
_cell.angle_gamma   90.00
#
_symmetry.space_group_name_H-M   'P 1'
#
loop_
_entity.id
_entity.type
_entity.pdbx_description
1 polymer ?
#
loop_
_entity_poly.entity_id
_entity_poly.type
_entity_poly.pdbx_seq_one_letter_code
_entity_poly.pdbx_strand_id
1 'polypeptide(L)'
;MLKELLRSMHWGPTGSVGFELASGTLAMNEQSDFDLLIQSQWFSVTEANDLMNQLNKTPMTVDPLIQTENGWFLLREYALGKGVLFKTMTGLELQGDPWRPSRS
;
A
#
# COMPACT_ATOMS: atom_id res chain seq x y z
N MET A 1 6.97 -10.64 -13.37
CA MET A 1 6.13 -9.41 -13.46
C MET A 1 6.12 -8.67 -12.13
N LEU A 2 5.52 -9.19 -11.05
CA LEU A 2 5.52 -8.52 -9.73
C LEU A 2 6.93 -8.16 -9.22
N LYS A 3 7.87 -9.11 -9.28
CA LYS A 3 9.27 -8.87 -8.87
C LYS A 3 9.93 -7.71 -9.62
N GLU A 4 9.64 -7.55 -10.91
CA GLU A 4 10.23 -6.48 -11.72
C GLU A 4 9.58 -5.12 -11.44
N LEU A 5 8.25 -5.10 -11.26
CA LEU A 5 7.51 -3.92 -10.83
C LEU A 5 8.02 -3.39 -9.49
N LEU A 6 8.31 -4.29 -8.56
CA LEU A 6 8.74 -3.96 -7.22
C LEU A 6 10.25 -3.62 -7.12
N ARG A 7 11.09 -4.04 -8.08
CA ARG A 7 12.54 -3.74 -8.06
C ARG A 7 12.86 -2.25 -8.14
N SER A 8 12.01 -1.46 -8.78
CA SER A 8 12.20 -0.01 -8.92
C SER A 8 11.60 0.79 -7.77
N MET A 9 11.03 0.14 -6.76
CA MET A 9 10.35 0.78 -5.63
C MET A 9 11.06 0.46 -4.31
N HIS A 10 10.90 1.34 -3.33
CA HIS A 10 11.21 1.02 -1.94
C HIS A 10 9.98 0.40 -1.30
N TRP A 11 10.04 -0.88 -0.93
CA TRP A 11 8.89 -1.62 -0.39
C TRP A 11 9.33 -2.73 0.58
N GLY A 12 8.37 -3.24 1.36
CA GLY A 12 8.53 -4.43 2.18
C GLY A 12 7.20 -5.13 2.48
N PRO A 13 7.21 -6.43 2.77
CA PRO A 13 6.02 -7.13 3.25
C PRO A 13 5.64 -6.63 4.64
N THR A 14 4.35 -6.58 4.92
CA THR A 14 3.81 -6.28 6.25
C THR A 14 2.82 -7.38 6.66
N GLY A 15 2.00 -7.12 7.67
CA GLY A 15 1.00 -8.09 8.12
C GLY A 15 1.61 -9.42 8.55
N SER A 16 0.91 -10.51 8.22
CA SER A 16 1.30 -11.88 8.59
C SER A 16 2.69 -12.23 8.07
N VAL A 17 2.99 -12.00 6.78
CA VAL A 17 4.31 -12.27 6.18
C VAL A 17 5.41 -11.49 6.89
N GLY A 18 5.21 -10.20 7.14
CA GLY A 18 6.18 -9.39 7.87
C GLY A 18 6.45 -9.94 9.28
N PHE A 19 5.39 -10.38 9.98
CA PHE A 19 5.51 -11.03 11.28
C PHE A 19 6.26 -12.36 11.22
N GLU A 20 5.98 -13.23 10.24
CA GLU A 20 6.69 -14.50 10.08
C GLU A 20 8.18 -14.27 9.86
N LEU A 21 8.54 -13.33 8.97
CA LEU A 21 9.93 -13.01 8.67
C LEU A 21 10.67 -12.46 9.89
N ALA A 22 9.99 -11.67 10.73
CA ALA A 22 10.58 -11.08 11.93
C ALA A 22 10.66 -12.05 13.12
N SER A 23 9.69 -12.97 13.24
CA SER A 23 9.53 -13.82 14.43
C SER A 23 9.94 -15.29 14.22
N GLY A 24 10.00 -15.75 12.97
CA GLY A 24 10.13 -17.18 12.61
C GLY A 24 8.87 -18.01 12.88
N THR A 25 7.77 -17.39 13.32
CA THR A 25 6.51 -18.09 13.63
C THR A 25 5.59 -18.06 12.43
N LEU A 26 5.02 -19.21 12.04
CA LEU A 26 4.05 -19.30 10.96
C LEU A 26 2.74 -18.59 11.36
N ALA A 27 2.30 -17.65 10.54
CA ALA A 27 1.12 -16.82 10.70
C ALA A 27 0.31 -16.68 9.39
N MET A 28 0.93 -16.89 8.22
CA MET A 28 0.28 -16.84 6.92
C MET A 28 -0.45 -18.16 6.62
N ASN A 29 -1.62 -18.05 6.01
CA ASN A 29 -2.40 -19.18 5.53
C ASN A 29 -2.93 -18.92 4.11
N GLU A 30 -3.56 -19.91 3.50
CA GLU A 30 -4.07 -19.84 2.11
C GLU A 30 -5.16 -18.77 1.91
N GLN A 31 -5.78 -18.28 2.98
CA GLN A 31 -6.81 -17.24 2.95
C GLN A 31 -6.24 -15.84 3.23
N SER A 32 -4.93 -15.74 3.50
CA SER A 32 -4.29 -14.46 3.85
C SER A 32 -4.04 -13.63 2.62
N ASP A 33 -4.41 -12.35 2.69
CA ASP A 33 -3.98 -11.34 1.73
C ASP A 33 -2.47 -11.08 1.88
N PHE A 34 -1.85 -10.53 0.83
CA PHE A 34 -0.46 -10.08 0.88
C PHE A 34 -0.41 -8.58 1.17
N ASP A 35 -0.14 -8.22 2.42
CA ASP A 35 0.05 -6.84 2.81
C ASP A 35 1.43 -6.32 2.36
N LEU A 36 1.43 -5.26 1.57
CA LEU A 36 2.63 -4.65 1.02
C LEU A 36 2.70 -3.18 1.42
N LEU A 37 3.83 -2.73 1.95
CA LEU A 37 4.09 -1.30 2.16
C LEU A 37 5.04 -0.79 1.07
N ILE A 38 4.62 0.23 0.33
CA ILE A 38 5.42 0.89 -0.72
C ILE A 38 5.66 2.34 -0.28
N GLN A 39 6.91 2.74 -0.16
CA GLN A 39 7.27 4.13 0.10
C GLN A 39 7.27 4.91 -1.21
N SER A 40 6.59 6.05 -1.23
CA SER A 40 6.55 6.94 -2.38
C SER A 40 6.36 8.40 -1.98
N GLN A 41 6.88 9.31 -2.80
CA GLN A 41 6.71 10.76 -2.61
C GLN A 41 5.47 11.29 -3.32
N TRP A 42 5.18 10.79 -4.52
CA TRP A 42 4.01 11.18 -5.31
C TRP A 42 3.82 10.24 -6.52
N PHE A 43 2.56 10.02 -6.91
CA PHE A 43 2.19 9.54 -8.24
C PHE A 43 0.72 9.88 -8.51
N SER A 44 0.36 9.92 -9.78
CA SER A 44 -1.01 10.21 -10.24
C SER A 44 -1.98 9.07 -9.97
N VAL A 45 -3.28 9.38 -9.97
CA VAL A 45 -4.36 8.37 -9.90
C VAL A 45 -4.27 7.39 -11.08
N THR A 46 -3.82 7.82 -12.25
CA THR A 46 -3.61 6.94 -13.41
C THR A 46 -2.52 5.92 -13.15
N GLU A 47 -1.36 6.36 -12.66
CA GLU A 47 -0.26 5.47 -12.26
C GLU A 47 -0.68 4.51 -11.14
N ALA A 48 -1.50 5.00 -10.20
CA ALA A 48 -2.09 4.16 -9.15
C ALA A 48 -2.95 3.03 -9.71
N ASN A 49 -3.79 3.33 -10.70
CA ASN A 49 -4.62 2.34 -11.39
C ASN A 49 -3.76 1.33 -12.15
N ASP A 50 -2.74 1.78 -12.86
CA ASP A 50 -1.83 0.89 -13.59
C ASP A 50 -1.08 -0.05 -12.65
N LEU A 51 -0.63 0.46 -11.50
CA LEU A 51 -0.01 -0.35 -10.46
C LEU A 51 -1.01 -1.38 -9.91
N MET A 52 -2.23 -0.98 -9.55
CA MET A 52 -3.28 -1.91 -9.11
C MET A 52 -3.61 -2.97 -10.17
N ASN A 53 -3.68 -2.60 -11.45
CA ASN A 53 -3.94 -3.54 -12.54
C ASN A 53 -2.81 -4.57 -12.70
N GLN A 54 -1.57 -4.19 -12.42
CA GLN A 54 -0.44 -5.12 -12.41
C GLN A 54 -0.46 -6.03 -11.18
N LEU A 55 -0.80 -5.50 -10.02
CA LEU A 55 -0.92 -6.28 -8.78
C LEU A 55 -2.09 -7.26 -8.85
N ASN A 56 -3.24 -6.89 -9.41
CA ASN A 56 -4.40 -7.78 -9.57
C ASN A 56 -4.16 -8.98 -10.52
N LYS A 57 -3.04 -9.02 -11.25
CA LYS A 57 -2.65 -10.18 -12.06
C LYS A 57 -1.90 -11.25 -11.27
N THR A 58 -1.59 -11.00 -9.99
CA THR A 58 -0.98 -12.02 -9.13
C THR A 58 -2.05 -13.05 -8.72
N PRO A 59 -1.66 -14.32 -8.45
CA PRO A 59 -2.60 -15.36 -8.04
C PRO A 59 -3.17 -15.14 -6.63
N MET A 60 -2.59 -14.21 -5.86
CA MET A 60 -3.03 -13.82 -4.53
C MET A 60 -3.53 -12.38 -4.53
N THR A 61 -4.47 -12.08 -3.64
CA THR A 61 -4.87 -10.71 -3.34
C THR A 61 -3.69 -9.97 -2.71
N VAL A 62 -3.42 -8.76 -3.20
CA VAL A 62 -2.40 -7.87 -2.64
C VAL A 62 -3.11 -6.63 -2.12
N ASP A 63 -2.79 -6.26 -0.89
CA ASP A 63 -3.28 -5.06 -0.22
C ASP A 63 -2.12 -4.07 -0.02
N PRO A 64 -1.95 -3.12 -0.97
CA PRO A 64 -0.81 -2.23 -0.98
C PRO A 64 -1.14 -0.97 -0.18
N LEU A 65 -0.36 -0.74 0.87
CA LEU A 65 -0.28 0.53 1.57
C LEU A 65 0.81 1.40 0.94
N ILE A 66 0.49 2.66 0.74
CA ILE A 66 1.43 3.67 0.27
C ILE A 66 1.86 4.48 1.48
N GLN A 67 3.15 4.45 1.80
CA GLN A 67 3.76 5.30 2.80
C GLN A 67 4.26 6.60 2.16
N THR A 68 3.77 7.72 2.68
CA THR A 68 4.28 9.06 2.40
C THR A 68 5.08 9.56 3.60
N GLU A 69 5.62 10.78 3.52
CA GLU A 69 6.29 11.42 4.66
C GLU A 69 5.35 11.68 5.85
N ASN A 70 4.05 11.82 5.60
CA ASN A 70 3.07 12.27 6.61
C ASN A 70 2.15 11.14 7.12
N GLY A 71 2.23 9.94 6.54
CA GLY A 71 1.34 8.84 6.87
C GLY A 71 1.22 7.81 5.77
N TRP A 72 0.11 7.08 5.75
CA TRP A 72 -0.12 6.02 4.79
C TRP A 72 -1.58 5.83 4.42
N PHE A 73 -1.84 5.37 3.21
CA PHE A 73 -3.18 5.10 2.69
C PHE A 73 -3.21 3.84 1.82
N LEU A 74 -4.40 3.29 1.60
CA LEU A 74 -4.58 2.12 0.73
C LEU A 74 -4.52 2.55 -0.75
N LEU A 75 -3.63 1.92 -1.53
CA LEU A 75 -3.50 2.20 -2.96
C LEU A 75 -4.81 1.98 -3.72
N ARG A 76 -5.57 0.95 -3.33
CA ARG A 76 -6.86 0.61 -3.93
C ARG A 76 -7.88 1.75 -3.80
N GLU A 77 -7.89 2.44 -2.66
CA GLU A 77 -8.78 3.60 -2.45
C GLU A 77 -8.33 4.78 -3.34
N TYR A 78 -7.03 5.06 -3.35
CA TYR A 78 -6.48 6.17 -4.14
C TYR A 78 -6.73 6.01 -5.63
N ALA A 79 -6.59 4.78 -6.14
CA ALA A 79 -6.86 4.45 -7.54
C ALA A 79 -8.31 4.78 -7.97
N LEU A 80 -9.28 4.86 -7.05
CA LEU A 80 -10.65 5.26 -7.37
C LEU A 80 -10.81 6.76 -7.65
N GLY A 81 -9.83 7.59 -7.27
CA GLY A 81 -9.85 9.04 -7.48
C GLY A 81 -10.90 9.79 -6.65
N LYS A 82 -11.40 9.19 -5.55
CA LYS A 82 -12.50 9.73 -4.72
C LYS A 82 -12.05 10.25 -3.34
N GLY A 83 -10.75 10.26 -3.08
CA GLY A 83 -10.17 10.45 -1.75
C GLY A 83 -9.91 9.13 -1.04
N VAL A 84 -9.16 9.18 0.06
CA VAL A 84 -8.69 8.01 0.81
C VAL A 84 -8.86 8.21 2.30
N LEU A 85 -8.96 7.08 3.02
CA LEU A 85 -8.76 7.08 4.46
C LEU A 85 -7.26 7.11 4.75
N PHE A 86 -6.75 8.31 5.02
CA PHE A 86 -5.35 8.55 5.32
C PHE A 86 -5.07 8.26 6.79
N LYS A 87 -4.06 7.43 7.05
CA LYS A 87 -3.62 7.07 8.40
C LYS A 87 -2.40 7.91 8.75
N THR A 88 -2.51 8.72 9.79
CA THR A 88 -1.39 9.50 10.35
C THR A 88 -0.89 8.84 11.63
N MET A 89 0.19 9.39 12.20
CA MET A 89 0.65 9.00 13.53
C MET A 89 -0.36 9.31 14.65
N THR A 90 -1.30 10.22 14.41
CA THR A 90 -2.24 10.73 15.42
C THR A 90 -3.68 10.27 15.20
N GLY A 91 -4.00 9.63 14.07
CA GLY A 91 -5.34 9.15 13.80
C GLY A 91 -5.64 8.85 12.33
N LEU A 92 -6.94 8.77 12.02
CA LEU A 92 -7.46 8.54 10.68
C LEU A 92 -8.15 9.80 10.19
N GLU A 93 -7.86 10.19 8.95
CA GLU A 93 -8.40 11.38 8.30
C GLU A 93 -8.90 11.04 6.90
N LEU A 94 -10.10 11.50 6.53
CA LEU A 94 -10.56 11.39 5.16
C LEU A 94 -9.96 12.54 4.34
N GLN A 95 -9.07 12.21 3.38
CA GLN A 95 -8.38 13.21 2.57
C GLN A 95 -8.76 13.05 1.09
N GLY A 96 -9.11 14.18 0.45
CA GLY A 96 -9.41 14.20 -0.99
C GLY A 96 -8.17 13.98 -1.87
N ASP A 97 -7.01 14.43 -1.40
CA ASP A 97 -5.71 14.27 -2.07
C ASP A 97 -4.66 13.91 -1.00
N PRO A 98 -4.23 12.64 -0.91
CA PRO A 98 -3.31 12.16 0.14
C PRO A 98 -1.88 12.67 0.00
N TRP A 99 -1.58 13.36 -1.10
CA TRP A 99 -0.27 13.93 -1.34
C TRP A 99 -0.14 15.36 -0.84
N ARG A 100 -1.24 15.99 -0.42
CA ARG A 100 -1.22 17.32 0.16
C ARG A 100 -1.01 17.21 1.67
N PRO A 101 -0.17 18.09 2.27
CA PRO A 101 -0.09 18.19 3.71
C PRO A 101 -1.48 18.46 4.29
N SER A 102 -1.85 17.75 5.34
CA SER A 102 -3.02 18.07 6.17
C SER A 102 -2.88 19.52 6.63
N ARG A 103 -3.84 20.39 6.26
CA ARG A 103 -3.88 21.75 6.80
C ARG A 103 -4.28 21.65 8.28
N SER A 104 -3.29 21.63 9.17
CA SER A 104 -3.47 21.86 10.60
C SER A 104 -3.79 23.33 10.86
#